data_AF-A0A7C4GUT6-F1
#
_entry.id   AF-A0A7C4GUT6-F1
#
_cell.length_a   1.000
_cell.length_b   1.000
_cell.length_c   1.000
_cell.angle_alpha   90.00
_cell.angle_beta   90.00
_cell.angle_gamma   90.00
#
_symmetry.space_group_name_H-M   'P 1'
#
loop_
_entity.id
_entity.type
_entity.pdbx_description
1 polymer ?
#
loop_
_entity_poly.entity_id
_entity_poly.type
_entity_poly.pdbx_seq_one_letter_code
_entity_poly.pdbx_strand_id
1 'polypeptide(L)'
;IPAKCFVVVKNGISRFVAEGGDVFAAHIVKADSEIRPKDEVIVVNEKGEVLAVGKALLSGEEMTVFRTGVAVKVRRGILEES
;
A
#
# COMPACT_ATOMS: atom_id res chain seq x y z
N ILE A 1 18.13 11.77 -2.40
CA ILE A 1 16.70 11.95 -2.03
C ILE A 1 16.16 10.55 -1.78
N PRO A 2 15.83 10.15 -0.55
CA PRO A 2 15.20 8.85 -0.32
C PRO A 2 13.82 8.84 -1.00
N ALA A 3 13.45 7.72 -1.62
CA ALA A 3 12.12 7.56 -2.22
C ALA A 3 11.04 7.69 -1.12
N LYS A 4 9.98 8.44 -1.38
CA LYS A 4 8.89 8.73 -0.42
C LYS A 4 7.53 8.29 -0.97
N CYS A 5 7.42 7.00 -1.27
CA CYS A 5 6.19 6.41 -1.80
C CYS A 5 5.84 5.11 -1.06
N PHE A 6 6.10 5.04 0.24
CA PHE A 6 5.83 3.84 1.04
C PHE A 6 4.46 3.88 1.70
N VAL A 7 3.78 2.75 1.64
CA VAL A 7 2.52 2.49 2.35
C VAL A 7 2.72 1.27 3.25
N VAL A 8 2.61 1.46 4.56
CA VAL A 8 2.75 0.43 5.58
C VAL A 8 1.38 -0.17 5.88
N VAL A 9 1.23 -1.48 5.73
CA VAL A 9 0.02 -2.23 6.05
C VAL A 9 0.18 -3.12 7.28
N LYS A 10 -0.94 -3.45 7.93
CA LYS A 10 -0.99 -4.41 9.04
C LYS A 10 -0.48 -5.79 8.59
N ASN A 11 0.30 -6.45 9.45
CA ASN A 11 0.85 -7.78 9.18
C ASN A 11 -0.23 -8.83 8.85
N GLY A 12 -1.44 -8.69 9.40
CA GLY A 12 -2.55 -9.63 9.18
C GLY A 12 -3.04 -9.73 7.73
N ILE A 13 -2.73 -8.73 6.89
CA ILE A 13 -3.10 -8.73 5.46
C ILE A 13 -1.91 -8.91 4.52
N SER A 14 -0.70 -9.08 5.05
CA SER A 14 0.51 -9.06 4.22
C SER A 14 0.52 -10.12 3.13
N ARG A 15 0.04 -11.33 3.43
CA ARG A 15 -0.05 -12.42 2.45
C ARG A 15 -1.02 -12.10 1.32
N PHE A 16 -2.20 -11.59 1.66
CA PHE A 16 -3.22 -11.21 0.67
C PHE A 16 -2.71 -10.17 -0.32
N VAL A 17 -2.00 -9.15 0.18
CA VAL A 17 -1.36 -8.12 -0.66
C VAL A 17 -0.25 -8.72 -1.51
N ALA A 18 0.57 -9.61 -0.93
CA ALA A 18 1.66 -10.27 -1.64
C ALA A 18 1.16 -11.20 -2.76
N GLU A 19 -0.04 -11.76 -2.64
CA GLU A 19 -0.71 -12.56 -3.68
C GLU A 19 -1.39 -11.70 -4.77
N GLY A 20 -1.27 -10.36 -4.71
CA GLY A 20 -1.82 -9.44 -5.72
C GLY A 20 -3.11 -8.72 -5.30
N GLY A 21 -3.57 -8.92 -4.06
CA GLY A 21 -4.77 -8.29 -3.54
C GLY A 21 -4.63 -6.77 -3.31
N ASP A 22 -5.67 -6.01 -3.65
CA ASP A 22 -5.73 -4.56 -3.43
C ASP A 22 -5.67 -4.19 -1.93
N VAL A 23 -5.11 -3.02 -1.62
CA VAL A 23 -4.99 -2.53 -0.25
C VAL A 23 -6.16 -1.62 0.09
N PHE A 24 -6.90 -1.94 1.15
CA PHE A 24 -7.96 -1.10 1.70
C PHE A 24 -7.41 -0.15 2.78
N ALA A 25 -7.98 1.06 2.84
CA ALA A 25 -7.56 2.09 3.79
C ALA A 25 -7.63 1.63 5.27
N ALA A 26 -8.60 0.78 5.60
CA ALA A 26 -8.78 0.20 6.94
C ALA A 26 -7.56 -0.59 7.48
N HIS A 27 -6.67 -1.04 6.59
CA HIS A 27 -5.51 -1.85 6.92
C HIS A 27 -4.19 -1.09 6.85
N ILE A 28 -4.21 0.19 6.48
CA ILE A 28 -3.02 1.03 6.45
C ILE A 28 -2.69 1.47 7.87
N VAL A 29 -1.41 1.33 8.23
CA VAL A 29 -0.84 1.79 9.50
C VAL A 29 -0.20 3.17 9.32
N LYS A 30 0.48 3.37 8.18
CA LYS A 30 1.16 4.62 7.84
C LYS A 30 1.29 4.73 6.33
N ALA A 31 1.24 5.96 5.81
CA ALA A 31 1.59 6.26 4.42
C ALA A 31 2.44 7.53 4.38
N ASP A 32 3.33 7.64 3.40
CA ASP A 32 4.09 8.87 3.16
C ASP A 32 3.15 10.01 2.73
N SER A 33 3.23 11.16 3.40
CA SER A 33 2.32 12.31 3.18
C SER A 33 2.44 12.96 1.79
N GLU A 34 3.55 12.70 1.10
CA GLU A 34 3.80 13.21 -0.26
C GLU A 34 3.08 12.41 -1.33
N ILE A 35 2.57 11.20 -1.01
CA ILE A 35 1.80 10.38 -1.96
C ILE A 35 0.57 11.16 -2.43
N ARG A 36 0.39 11.21 -3.75
CA ARG A 36 -0.79 11.74 -4.41
C ARG A 36 -1.54 10.61 -5.14
N PRO A 37 -2.86 10.77 -5.33
CA PRO A 37 -3.61 9.86 -6.17
C PRO A 37 -2.95 9.74 -7.55
N LYS A 38 -2.87 8.50 -8.03
CA LYS A 38 -2.20 8.05 -9.27
C LYS A 38 -0.69 7.83 -9.18
N ASP A 39 -0.04 8.11 -8.06
CA ASP A 39 1.38 7.79 -7.86
C ASP A 39 1.60 6.27 -7.78
N GLU A 40 2.78 5.82 -8.23
CA GLU A 40 3.25 4.47 -7.93
C GLU A 40 3.79 4.42 -6.51
N VAL A 41 3.35 3.40 -5.77
CA VAL A 41 3.67 3.21 -4.37
C VAL A 41 4.18 1.80 -4.10
N ILE A 42 5.02 1.69 -3.08
CA ILE A 42 5.57 0.44 -2.58
C ILE A 42 4.81 0.10 -1.30
N VAL A 43 4.15 -1.06 -1.31
CA VAL A 43 3.44 -1.56 -0.14
C VAL A 43 4.38 -2.43 0.68
N VAL A 44 4.54 -2.09 1.96
CA VAL A 44 5.39 -2.79 2.91
C VAL A 44 4.60 -3.22 4.14
N ASN A 45 5.07 -4.25 4.84
CA ASN A 45 4.53 -4.60 6.15
C ASN A 45 5.17 -3.77 7.29
N GLU A 46 4.75 -4.01 8.52
CA GLU A 46 5.25 -3.31 9.71
C GLU A 46 6.74 -3.57 10.00
N LYS A 47 7.32 -4.62 9.40
CA LYS A 47 8.76 -4.92 9.47
C LYS A 47 9.57 -4.24 8.35
N GLY A 48 8.92 -3.52 7.44
CA GLY A 48 9.56 -2.91 6.28
C GLY A 48 9.82 -3.87 5.11
N GLU A 49 9.24 -5.07 5.13
CA GLU A 49 9.37 -6.03 4.03
C GLU A 49 8.41 -5.64 2.90
N VAL A 50 8.91 -5.61 1.67
CA VAL A 50 8.12 -5.28 0.47
C VAL A 50 7.16 -6.41 0.15
N LEU A 51 5.89 -6.07 -0.09
CA LEU A 51 4.82 -7.01 -0.41
C LEU A 51 4.32 -6.87 -1.84
N ALA A 52 4.20 -5.63 -2.33
CA ALA A 52 3.64 -5.35 -3.64
C ALA A 52 4.00 -3.95 -4.13
N VAL A 53 3.79 -3.73 -5.41
CA VAL A 53 3.75 -2.41 -6.04
C VAL A 53 2.35 -2.14 -6.59
N GLY A 54 1.94 -0.88 -6.56
CA GLY A 54 0.62 -0.50 -7.03
C GLY A 54 0.45 0.99 -7.20
N LYS A 55 -0.76 1.37 -7.61
CA LYS A 55 -1.15 2.75 -7.86
C LYS A 55 -2.00 3.28 -6.72
N ALA A 56 -1.61 4.41 -6.15
CA ALA A 56 -2.39 5.09 -5.13
C ALA A 56 -3.73 5.59 -5.69
N LEU A 57 -4.81 5.33 -4.98
CA LEU A 57 -6.15 5.90 -5.25
C LEU A 57 -6.49 7.05 -4.29
N LEU A 58 -5.80 7.10 -3.15
CA LEU A 58 -5.91 8.13 -2.13
C LEU A 58 -4.56 8.84 -1.95
N SER A 59 -4.57 10.05 -1.41
CA SER A 59 -3.36 10.71 -0.90
C SER A 59 -2.86 10.02 0.38
N GLY A 60 -1.58 10.21 0.72
CA GLY A 60 -1.02 9.64 1.95
C GLY A 60 -1.78 10.06 3.22
N GLU A 61 -2.27 11.31 3.26
CA GLU A 61 -3.10 11.80 4.37
C GLU A 61 -4.44 11.06 4.45
N GLU A 62 -5.17 10.96 3.33
CA GLU A 62 -6.44 10.23 3.25
C GLU A 62 -6.28 8.75 3.61
N MET A 63 -5.19 8.10 3.18
CA MET A 63 -4.87 6.70 3.50
C MET A 63 -4.80 6.44 5.01
N THR A 64 -4.40 7.44 5.81
CA THR A 64 -4.29 7.30 7.28
C THR A 64 -5.57 7.67 8.03
N VAL A 65 -6.45 8.47 7.42
CA VAL A 65 -7.70 8.95 8.05
C VAL A 65 -8.88 8.05 7.69
N PHE A 66 -8.94 7.57 6.45
CA PHE A 66 -10.08 6.81 5.96
C PHE A 66 -10.05 5.36 6.49
N ARG A 67 -11.23 4.86 6.86
CA ARG A 67 -11.43 3.48 7.34
C ARG A 67 -12.20 2.60 6.34
N THR A 68 -12.45 3.11 5.15
CA THR A 68 -13.20 2.41 4.09
C THR A 68 -12.65 2.80 2.72
N GLY A 69 -12.91 1.97 1.72
CA GLY A 69 -12.45 2.16 0.35
C GLY A 69 -11.07 1.58 0.06
N VAL A 70 -10.79 1.42 -1.23
CA VAL A 70 -9.50 0.96 -1.76
C VAL A 70 -8.52 2.13 -1.76
N ALA A 71 -7.39 1.95 -1.10
CA ALA A 71 -6.32 2.96 -1.00
C ALA A 71 -5.24 2.76 -2.08
N VAL A 72 -4.88 1.50 -2.37
CA VAL A 72 -3.88 1.17 -3.40
C VAL A 72 -4.45 0.07 -4.27
N LYS A 73 -4.48 0.32 -5.59
CA LYS A 73 -4.75 -0.70 -6.60
C LYS A 73 -3.45 -1.46 -6.87
N VAL A 74 -3.36 -2.71 -6.44
CA VAL A 74 -2.14 -3.51 -6.60
C VAL A 74 -1.98 -3.90 -8.06
N ARG A 75 -0.76 -3.72 -8.58
CA ARG A 75 -0.40 -4.12 -9.95
C ARG A 75 0.33 -5.45 -9.98
N ARG A 76 1.17 -5.69 -8.97
CA ARG A 76 1.93 -6.92 -8.83
C ARG A 76 2.29 -7.16 -7.37
N GLY A 77 1.88 -8.31 -6.85
CA GLY A 77 2.37 -8.85 -5.58
C GLY A 77 3.65 -9.68 -5.76
N ILE A 78 4.44 -9.82 -4.70
CA ILE A 78 5.69 -10.63 -4.74
C ILE A 78 5.45 -12.15 -4.86
N LEU A 79 4.26 -12.63 -4.51
CA LEU A 79 3.85 -14.04 -4.58
C LEU A 79 2.91 -14.33 -5.75
N GLU A 80 2.52 -13.31 -6.51
CA GLU A 80 1.67 -13.48 -7.68
C GLU A 80 2.50 -14.18 -8.79
N GLU A 81 2.04 -15.31 -9.29
CA GLU A 81 2.65 -15.97 -10.45
C GLU A 81 2.24 -15.22 -11.74
N SER A 82 3.07 -15.28 -12.79
CA SER A 82 2.81 -14.64 -14.09
C SER A 82 2.09 -15.56 -15.05
#